data_AF-A0A7Z0MU14-F1
#
_entry.id   AF-A0A7Z0MU14-F1
#
_cell.length_a   1.000
_cell.length_b   1.000
_cell.length_c   1.000
_cell.angle_alpha   90.00
_cell.angle_beta   90.00
_cell.angle_gamma   90.00
#
_symmetry.space_group_name_H-M   'P 1'
#
loop_
_entity.id
_entity.type
_entity.pdbx_description
1 polymer ?
#
loop_
_entity_poly.entity_id
_entity_poly.type
_entity_poly.pdbx_seq_one_letter_code
_entity_poly.pdbx_strand_id
1 'polypeptide(L)'
;MGKNVVHVLAENLSRLCDGPKGMSILEVGRRAQIGKSTIDRIKKGETAVRINNLEDVAQVFGLEAWQLLYPNLSRIHPPTEVDIKQDFSEEEYLLIKLYGDLGQPEKEYILSKAKQLADEKDNGAANNKSTGRTVA
;
A
#
# COMPACT_ATOMS: atom_id res chain seq x y z
N MET A 1 -1.30 -0.42 21.28
CA MET A 1 -0.61 0.90 21.40
C MET A 1 -0.06 1.23 20.02
N GLY A 2 -0.47 2.33 19.39
CA GLY A 2 -0.03 2.67 18.02
C GLY A 2 1.47 2.96 17.96
N LYS A 3 2.14 2.58 16.87
CA LYS A 3 3.57 2.92 16.66
C LYS A 3 3.71 4.45 16.61
N ASN A 4 4.77 4.97 17.24
CA ASN A 4 5.12 6.40 17.13
C ASN A 4 5.49 6.72 15.67
N VAL A 5 4.97 7.83 15.12
CA VAL A 5 5.18 8.22 13.72
C VAL A 5 6.65 8.40 13.35
N VAL A 6 7.49 8.88 14.27
CA VAL A 6 8.95 9.00 14.09
C VAL A 6 9.57 7.62 13.89
N HIS A 7 9.10 6.62 14.64
CA HIS A 7 9.56 5.25 14.51
C HIS A 7 9.13 4.62 13.18
N VAL A 8 7.89 4.88 12.73
CA VAL A 8 7.43 4.41 11.40
C VAL A 8 8.29 4.98 10.29
N LEU A 9 8.56 6.30 10.33
CA LEU A 9 9.44 6.96 9.37
C LEU A 9 10.86 6.37 9.39
N ALA A 10 11.44 6.18 10.58
CA ALA A 10 12.78 5.61 10.74
C ALA A 10 12.89 4.18 10.18
N GLU A 11 11.92 3.31 10.49
CA GLU A 11 11.85 1.96 9.95
C GLU A 11 11.73 1.97 8.42
N ASN A 12 10.82 2.80 7.88
CA ASN A 12 10.58 2.88 6.44
C ASN A 12 11.80 3.42 5.68
N LEU A 13 12.42 4.49 6.19
CA LEU A 13 13.64 5.03 5.60
C LEU A 13 14.78 4.00 5.67
N SER A 14 14.87 3.22 6.75
CA SER A 14 15.86 2.14 6.84
C SER A 14 15.63 1.07 5.78
N ARG A 15 14.39 0.61 5.59
CA ARG A 15 14.04 -0.36 4.53
C ARG A 15 14.35 0.18 3.13
N LEU A 16 14.04 1.45 2.89
CA LEU A 16 14.30 2.12 1.61
C LEU A 16 15.80 2.29 1.33
N CYS A 17 16.60 2.56 2.35
CA CYS A 17 18.05 2.71 2.23
C CYS A 17 18.80 1.37 2.14
N ASP A 18 18.39 0.37 2.92
CA ASP A 18 19.16 -0.86 3.13
C ASP A 18 18.65 -2.04 2.28
N GLY A 19 17.54 -1.86 1.54
CA GLY A 19 16.94 -2.89 0.71
C GLY A 19 17.72 -3.20 -0.60
N PRO A 20 17.28 -4.20 -1.38
CA PRO A 20 17.96 -4.68 -2.60
C PRO A 20 18.13 -3.63 -3.72
N LYS A 21 17.41 -2.51 -3.67
CA LYS A 21 17.55 -1.35 -4.56
C LYS A 21 17.77 -0.06 -3.77
N GLY A 22 18.32 -0.20 -2.58
CA GLY A 22 18.45 0.87 -1.61
C GLY A 22 19.45 1.94 -2.03
N MET A 23 19.31 3.10 -1.41
CA MET A 23 20.16 4.26 -1.67
C MET A 23 20.92 4.63 -0.41
N SER A 24 22.21 4.91 -0.52
CA SER A 24 23.02 5.33 0.63
C SER A 24 22.49 6.64 1.23
N ILE A 25 22.63 6.82 2.54
CA ILE A 25 22.21 8.05 3.23
C ILE A 25 22.87 9.32 2.66
N LEU A 26 24.07 9.19 2.10
CA LEU A 26 24.79 10.29 1.45
C LEU A 26 24.09 10.68 0.14
N GLU A 27 23.70 9.70 -0.68
CA GLU A 27 23.01 9.95 -1.93
C GLU A 27 21.58 10.45 -1.70
N VAL A 28 20.87 9.93 -0.68
CA VAL A 28 19.56 10.46 -0.27
C VAL A 28 19.68 11.93 0.14
N GLY A 29 20.64 12.26 1.01
CA GLY A 29 20.85 13.64 1.45
C GLY A 29 21.20 14.58 0.29
N ARG A 30 22.04 14.12 -0.64
CA ARG A 30 22.40 14.89 -1.85
C ARG A 30 21.18 15.17 -2.73
N ARG A 31 20.31 14.19 -2.95
CA ARG A 31 19.11 14.36 -3.79
C ARG A 31 18.04 15.20 -3.11
N ALA A 32 17.82 14.99 -1.81
CA ALA A 32 16.85 15.74 -1.01
C ALA A 32 17.35 17.14 -0.59
N GLN A 33 18.60 17.52 -0.90
CA GLN A 33 19.23 18.76 -0.42
C GLN A 33 19.25 18.87 1.13
N ILE A 34 19.38 17.73 1.80
CA ILE A 34 19.43 17.62 3.26
C ILE A 34 20.80 17.09 3.69
N GLY A 35 21.39 17.69 4.73
CA GLY A 35 22.67 17.24 5.26
C GLY A 35 22.65 15.76 5.66
N LYS A 36 23.72 15.02 5.33
CA LYS A 36 23.87 13.58 5.64
C LYS A 36 23.60 13.26 7.11
N SER A 37 24.08 14.09 8.04
CA SER A 37 23.86 13.92 9.48
C SER A 37 22.38 13.98 9.86
N THR A 38 21.61 14.82 9.17
CA THR A 38 20.16 14.89 9.35
C THR A 38 19.51 13.61 8.86
N ILE A 39 19.81 13.14 7.65
CA ILE A 39 19.26 11.87 7.12
C ILE A 39 19.58 10.68 8.05
N ASP A 40 20.80 10.62 8.58
CA ASP A 40 21.21 9.58 9.54
C ASP A 40 20.37 9.61 10.83
N ARG A 41 20.15 10.80 11.41
CA ARG A 41 19.30 10.97 12.60
C ARG A 41 17.83 10.62 12.33
N ILE A 42 17.32 10.92 11.13
CA ILE A 42 15.97 10.52 10.72
C ILE A 42 15.87 9.00 10.67
N LYS A 43 16.82 8.34 10.00
CA LYS A 43 16.88 6.88 9.86
C LYS A 43 16.93 6.18 11.22
N LYS A 44 17.57 6.79 12.21
CA LYS A 44 17.65 6.29 13.60
C LYS A 44 16.45 6.67 14.48
N GLY A 45 15.56 7.55 14.02
CA GLY A 45 14.43 8.06 14.80
C GLY A 45 14.84 9.00 15.93
N GLU A 46 16.02 9.63 15.85
CA GLU A 46 16.60 10.47 16.90
C GLU A 46 16.12 11.92 16.87
N THR A 47 15.39 12.33 15.82
CA THR A 47 14.94 13.72 15.64
C THR A 47 13.52 13.81 15.11
N ALA A 48 12.82 14.88 15.48
CA ALA A 48 11.63 15.32 14.77
C ALA A 48 12.03 15.84 13.39
N VAL A 49 11.29 15.42 12.36
CA VAL A 49 11.50 15.82 10.97
C VAL A 49 10.51 16.91 10.62
N ARG A 50 10.98 17.96 9.95
CA ARG A 50 10.08 18.98 9.40
C ARG A 50 9.28 18.39 8.24
N ILE A 51 8.03 18.81 8.07
CA ILE A 51 7.17 18.30 6.99
C ILE A 51 7.82 18.48 5.61
N ASN A 52 8.46 19.62 5.34
CA ASN A 52 9.17 19.84 4.07
C ASN A 52 10.28 18.79 3.84
N ASN A 53 11.06 18.47 4.87
CA ASN A 53 12.09 17.46 4.75
C ASN A 53 11.51 16.05 4.51
N LEU A 54 10.30 15.78 5.02
CA LEU A 54 9.61 14.51 4.76
C LEU A 54 9.22 14.39 3.29
N GLU A 55 8.69 15.48 2.71
CA GLU A 55 8.36 15.58 1.29
C GLU A 55 9.60 15.42 0.41
N ASP A 56 10.68 16.18 0.70
CA ASP A 56 11.93 16.11 -0.06
C ASP A 56 12.52 14.70 -0.07
N VAL A 57 12.47 13.99 1.07
CA VAL A 57 12.93 12.61 1.17
C VAL A 57 12.02 11.64 0.41
N ALA A 58 10.70 11.82 0.47
CA ALA A 58 9.75 10.96 -0.25
C ALA A 58 9.97 11.00 -1.76
N GLN A 59 10.16 12.20 -2.30
CA GLN A 59 10.39 12.42 -3.74
C GLN A 59 11.65 11.72 -4.25
N VAL A 60 12.70 11.58 -3.43
CA VAL A 60 13.91 10.80 -3.79
C VAL A 60 13.58 9.36 -4.15
N PHE A 61 12.55 8.79 -3.53
CA PHE A 61 12.10 7.41 -3.75
C PHE A 61 10.91 7.30 -4.71
N GLY A 62 10.43 8.43 -5.26
CA GLY A 62 9.23 8.47 -6.10
C GLY A 62 7.95 8.23 -5.30
N LEU A 63 7.90 8.73 -4.07
CA LEU A 63 6.78 8.60 -3.15
C LEU A 63 6.26 9.98 -2.73
N GLU A 64 5.05 10.00 -2.19
CA GLU A 64 4.44 11.13 -1.51
C GLU A 64 4.76 11.09 0.00
N ALA A 65 4.78 12.25 0.66
CA ALA A 65 5.16 12.35 2.09
C ALA A 65 4.34 11.43 3.01
N TRP A 66 3.03 11.29 2.76
CA TRP A 66 2.17 10.45 3.60
C TRP A 66 2.51 8.96 3.48
N GLN A 67 2.98 8.51 2.31
CA GLN A 67 3.36 7.12 2.08
C GLN A 67 4.56 6.72 2.95
N LEU A 68 5.48 7.65 3.24
CA LEU A 68 6.59 7.41 4.18
C LEU A 68 6.12 7.18 5.62
N LEU A 69 4.92 7.65 5.97
CA LEU A 69 4.33 7.47 7.29
C LEU A 69 3.41 6.24 7.37
N TYR A 70 3.23 5.52 6.26
CA TYR A 70 2.45 4.29 6.23
C TYR A 70 3.26 3.11 6.80
N PRO A 71 2.76 2.41 7.84
CA PRO A 71 3.50 1.29 8.43
C PRO A 71 3.81 0.19 7.42
N ASN A 72 5.01 -0.39 7.50
CA ASN A 72 5.45 -1.48 6.63
C ASN A 72 5.46 -1.10 5.13
N LEU A 73 5.85 0.15 4.82
CA LEU A 73 5.94 0.63 3.45
C LEU A 73 6.75 -0.34 2.58
N SER A 74 6.14 -0.76 1.47
CA SER A 74 6.80 -1.48 0.39
C SER A 74 7.09 -0.51 -0.75
N ARG A 75 8.32 -0.52 -1.26
CA ARG A 75 8.67 0.27 -2.45
C ARG A 75 8.05 -0.27 -3.74
N ILE A 76 7.76 -1.58 -3.79
CA ILE A 76 7.22 -2.24 -4.98
C ILE A 76 5.70 -2.05 -5.05
N HIS A 77 5.07 -1.99 -3.87
CA HIS A 77 3.64 -1.78 -3.72
C HIS A 77 3.42 -0.68 -2.68
N PRO A 78 3.74 0.59 -3.00
CA PRO A 78 3.46 1.68 -2.09
C PRO A 78 1.94 1.80 -1.91
N PRO A 79 1.47 2.23 -0.73
CA PRO A 79 0.06 2.48 -0.53
C PRO A 79 -0.39 3.56 -1.52
N THR A 80 -1.41 3.29 -2.31
CA THR A 80 -1.97 4.26 -3.25
C THR A 80 -3.17 4.95 -2.60
N GLU A 81 -3.43 6.19 -3.01
CA GLU A 81 -4.75 6.78 -2.75
C GLU A 81 -5.79 5.91 -3.48
N VAL A 82 -6.81 5.47 -2.74
CA VAL A 82 -7.99 4.84 -3.33
C VAL A 82 -9.02 5.95 -3.41
N ASP A 83 -9.35 6.41 -4.62
CA ASP A 83 -10.49 7.32 -4.77
C ASP A 83 -11.74 6.45 -4.81
N ILE A 84 -12.36 6.28 -3.63
CA ILE A 84 -13.53 5.42 -3.42
C ILE A 84 -14.72 5.85 -4.32
N LYS A 85 -14.71 7.05 -4.91
CA LYS A 85 -15.75 7.51 -5.84
C LYS A 85 -15.39 7.36 -7.31
N GLN A 86 -14.11 7.29 -7.68
CA GLN A 86 -13.68 7.12 -9.08
C GLN A 86 -13.32 5.68 -9.42
N ASP A 87 -12.86 4.90 -8.44
CA ASP A 87 -12.37 3.53 -8.64
C ASP A 87 -13.47 2.47 -8.53
N PHE A 88 -14.66 2.86 -8.07
CA PHE A 88 -15.82 1.99 -7.90
C PHE A 88 -17.00 2.52 -8.70
N SER A 89 -17.70 1.62 -9.38
CA SER A 89 -19.04 1.88 -9.90
C SER A 89 -20.00 2.26 -8.76
N GLU A 90 -21.10 2.94 -9.09
CA GLU A 90 -22.17 3.30 -8.13
C GLU A 90 -22.67 2.08 -7.34
N GLU A 91 -22.73 0.92 -7.98
CA GLU A 91 -23.14 -0.34 -7.35
C GLU A 91 -22.13 -0.82 -6.32
N GLU A 92 -20.83 -0.76 -6.64
CA GLU A 92 -19.75 -1.14 -5.72
C GLU A 92 -19.67 -0.18 -4.53
N TYR A 93 -19.83 1.12 -4.76
CA TYR A 93 -19.90 2.12 -3.69
C TYR A 93 -21.09 1.85 -2.76
N LEU A 94 -22.28 1.62 -3.33
CA LEU A 94 -23.49 1.32 -2.56
C LEU A 94 -23.32 0.04 -1.74
N LEU A 95 -22.70 -1.00 -2.32
CA LEU A 95 -22.40 -2.24 -1.62
C LEU A 95 -21.47 -2.00 -0.43
N ILE A 96 -20.38 -1.26 -0.60
CA ILE A 96 -19.44 -0.94 0.49
C ILE A 96 -20.15 -0.18 1.61
N LYS A 97 -20.98 0.82 1.25
CA LYS A 97 -21.73 1.63 2.22
C LYS A 97 -22.70 0.76 3.03
N LEU A 98 -23.55 -0.01 2.34
CA LEU A 98 -24.52 -0.89 2.99
C LEU A 98 -23.83 -1.95 3.85
N TYR A 99 -22.75 -2.55 3.33
CA TYR A 99 -21.97 -3.54 4.05
C TYR A 99 -21.38 -2.98 5.35
N GLY A 100 -20.94 -1.72 5.38
CA GLY A 100 -20.45 -1.05 6.58
C GLY A 100 -21.44 -1.09 7.74
N ASP A 101 -22.72 -0.85 7.45
CA ASP A 101 -23.82 -0.73 8.42
C ASP A 101 -24.34 -2.08 8.95
N LEU A 102 -23.87 -3.20 8.39
CA LEU A 102 -24.33 -4.55 8.77
C LEU A 102 -23.65 -5.11 10.02
N GLY A 103 -24.35 -6.05 10.68
CA GLY A 103 -23.81 -6.90 11.73
C GLY A 103 -22.82 -7.94 11.22
N GLN A 104 -22.09 -8.56 12.15
CA GLN A 104 -21.08 -9.57 11.83
C GLN A 104 -21.65 -10.82 11.12
N PRO A 105 -22.81 -11.38 11.52
CA PRO A 105 -23.39 -12.54 10.84
C PRO A 105 -23.75 -12.24 9.38
N GLU A 106 -24.32 -11.07 9.10
CA GLU A 106 -24.71 -10.67 7.74
C GLU A 106 -23.49 -10.43 6.85
N LYS A 107 -22.43 -9.83 7.42
CA LYS A 107 -21.14 -9.63 6.75
C LYS A 107 -20.51 -10.96 6.33
N GLU A 108 -20.47 -11.94 7.23
CA GLU A 108 -19.94 -13.28 6.95
C GLU A 108 -20.75 -14.00 5.86
N TYR A 109 -22.07 -13.88 5.90
CA TYR A 109 -22.94 -14.43 4.87
C TYR A 109 -22.61 -13.86 3.48
N ILE A 110 -22.57 -12.52 3.34
CA ILE A 110 -22.29 -11.84 2.07
C ILE A 110 -20.91 -12.24 1.53
N LEU A 111 -19.88 -12.25 2.38
CA LEU A 111 -18.53 -12.67 1.97
C LEU A 111 -18.48 -14.13 1.53
N SER A 112 -19.17 -15.03 2.24
CA SER A 112 -19.22 -16.44 1.86
C SER A 112 -19.87 -16.63 0.48
N LYS A 113 -20.95 -15.89 0.21
CA LYS A 113 -21.67 -15.98 -1.05
C LYS A 113 -20.88 -15.37 -2.21
N ALA A 114 -20.22 -14.24 -1.98
CA ALA A 114 -19.35 -13.62 -2.98
C ALA A 114 -18.19 -14.54 -3.39
N LYS A 115 -17.56 -15.23 -2.42
CA LYS A 115 -16.52 -16.23 -2.69
C LYS A 115 -17.05 -17.40 -3.51
N GLN A 116 -18.19 -17.97 -3.12
CA GLN A 116 -18.82 -19.06 -3.87
C GLN A 116 -19.05 -18.67 -5.34
N LEU A 117 -19.59 -17.47 -5.59
CA LEU A 117 -19.86 -16.99 -6.95
C LEU A 117 -18.57 -16.76 -7.76
N ALA A 118 -17.51 -16.29 -7.12
CA ALA A 118 -16.21 -16.13 -7.77
C ALA A 118 -15.62 -17.51 -8.17
N ASP A 119 -15.66 -18.47 -7.26
CA ASP A 119 -15.17 -19.84 -7.50
C ASP A 119 -15.97 -20.54 -8.62
N GLU A 120 -17.30 -20.37 -8.64
CA GLU A 120 -18.16 -20.92 -9.70
C GLU A 120 -17.84 -20.32 -11.09
N LYS A 121 -17.53 -19.03 -11.15
CA LYS A 121 -17.13 -18.34 -12.39
C LYS A 121 -15.79 -18.85 -12.92
N ASP A 122 -14.82 -19.04 -12.03
CA ASP A 122 -13.49 -19.52 -12.39
C ASP A 122 -13.52 -20.99 -12.84
N ASN A 123 -14.33 -21.82 -12.19
CA ASN A 123 -14.50 -23.24 -12.55
C ASN A 123 -15.34 -23.43 -13.83
N GLY A 124 -16.35 -22.58 -14.06
CA GLY A 124 -17.13 -22.58 -15.30
C GLY A 124 -16.29 -22.19 -16.52
N ALA A 125 -15.34 -21.27 -16.36
CA ALA A 125 -14.40 -20.88 -17.41
C ALA A 125 -13.38 -21.99 -17.76
N ALA A 126 -13.00 -22.82 -16.78
CA ALA A 126 -12.11 -23.96 -17.00
C ALA A 126 -12.78 -25.11 -17.78
N ASN A 127 -14.06 -25.39 -17.52
CA ASN A 127 -14.80 -26.46 -18.22
C ASN A 127 -15.14 -26.14 -19.68
N ASN A 128 -15.41 -24.89 -20.03
CA ASN A 128 -15.70 -24.52 -21.43
C ASN A 128 -14.48 -24.58 -22.38
N LYS A 129 -13.25 -24.65 -21.85
CA LYS A 129 -12.04 -24.84 -22.68
C LYS A 129 -11.74 -26.30 -23.04
N SER A 130 -12.31 -27.27 -22.34
CA SER A 130 -12.03 -28.71 -22.58
C SER A 130 -12.96 -29.35 -23.61
N THR A 131 -14.17 -28.79 -23.82
CA THR A 131 -15.18 -29.37 -24.72
C THR A 131 -15.01 -28.97 -26.19
N GLY A 132 -14.16 -27.98 -26.49
CA GLY A 132 -13.93 -27.47 -27.86
C GLY A 132 -12.91 -28.23 -28.70
N ARG A 133 -12.44 -29.42 -28.28
CA ARG A 133 -11.32 -30.11 -28.93
C ARG A 133 -11.56 -31.61 -29.15
N THR A 134 -12.64 -31.99 -29.84
CA THR A 134 -12.72 -33.27 -30.57
C THR A 134 -13.83 -33.21 -31.62
N VAL A 135 -13.52 -32.85 -32.87
CA VAL A 135 -13.88 -33.64 -34.07
C VAL A 135 -12.95 -33.17 -35.21
N ALA A 136 -12.05 -34.04 -35.65
CA ALA A 136 -11.37 -33.99 -36.94
C ALA A 136 -11.34 -35.42 -37.46
#